data_AF-A0A1Q5J284-F1
#
_entry.id   AF-A0A1Q5J284-F1
#
_cell.length_a   1.000
_cell.length_b   1.000
_cell.length_c   1.000
_cell.angle_alpha   90.00
_cell.angle_beta   90.00
_cell.angle_gamma   90.00
#
_symmetry.space_group_name_H-M   'P 1'
#
loop_
_entity.id
_entity.type
_entity.pdbx_description
1 polymer ?
#
loop_
_entity_poly.entity_id
_entity_poly.type
_entity_poly.pdbx_seq_one_letter_code
_entity_poly.pdbx_strand_id
1 'polypeptide(L)'
;MEWCNTDFENILATRFTECDVRSVPVYIRMDGVIQATARFMFLRMLELDGQNSFTEHLTIEPAQQIPTAFREINFVGVNHLCQGSCTPHEPDHSAWQGKTWWVPGEMHSASLTTSYTWDATAAGNAYLYKPDVKIDANILPSDGKIRPFMTGYQWSLDYDGGTEDLDRIRCDTTNAGPGTGCVFVNHAPTYLLNAKAFPQAAAHAWLIQKTTPHHPGSMADRKPLYYMGDSAQNSRSRNRICPTGWAATNGDASALVDAADALNCDEFAFASSYNSGGMSSAEGGMNPALLPGGTTPTGAACIGTYAKKHGTLVHLFSLNGTDPTFTEVCGRSAISGMHNQESMGNHFATFMRDMRIMDKDAYWLDTRMNDGGTCAYGTGGGQPVICKLTAA
;
A
#
# COMPACT_ATOMS: atom_id res chain seq x y z
N MET A 1 -12.43 17.94 6.65
CA MET A 1 -11.23 17.18 6.32
C MET A 1 -10.53 17.85 5.16
N GLU A 2 -9.35 18.43 5.39
CA GLU A 2 -8.59 19.20 4.40
C GLU A 2 -7.87 18.29 3.37
N TRP A 3 -7.71 17.00 3.69
CA TRP A 3 -6.99 16.02 2.87
C TRP A 3 -7.71 15.62 1.58
N CYS A 4 -9.05 15.59 1.58
CA CYS A 4 -9.86 15.19 0.43
C CYS A 4 -10.40 16.37 -0.37
N ASN A 5 -10.47 17.57 0.23
CA ASN A 5 -11.06 18.73 -0.41
C ASN A 5 -10.06 19.40 -1.36
N THR A 6 -10.03 18.96 -2.60
CA THR A 6 -9.17 19.52 -3.66
C THR A 6 -9.99 20.05 -4.83
N ASP A 7 -9.58 21.20 -5.36
CA ASP A 7 -10.23 21.84 -6.52
C ASP A 7 -9.90 21.14 -7.86
N PHE A 8 -9.28 19.97 -7.83
CA PHE A 8 -8.82 19.21 -8.99
C PHE A 8 -9.02 17.70 -8.78
N GLU A 9 -9.06 16.97 -9.89
CA GLU A 9 -9.22 15.52 -9.89
C GLU A 9 -8.01 14.83 -9.24
N ASN A 10 -8.28 13.93 -8.31
CA ASN A 10 -7.26 13.13 -7.65
C ASN A 10 -7.88 11.87 -7.06
N ILE A 11 -7.02 10.87 -6.82
CA ILE A 11 -7.36 9.75 -5.95
C ILE A 11 -6.25 9.64 -4.91
N LEU A 12 -6.63 9.66 -3.64
CA LEU A 12 -5.74 9.53 -2.50
C LEU A 12 -6.26 8.40 -1.62
N ALA A 13 -5.39 7.46 -1.26
CA ALA A 13 -5.76 6.38 -0.37
C ALA A 13 -4.73 6.18 0.72
N THR A 14 -5.22 5.71 1.86
CA THR A 14 -4.47 5.02 2.90
C THR A 14 -5.02 3.61 3.01
N ARG A 15 -4.55 2.83 4.00
CA ARG A 15 -5.09 1.49 4.25
C ARG A 15 -6.56 1.50 4.70
N PHE A 16 -7.06 2.62 5.23
CA PHE A 16 -8.36 2.72 5.88
C PHE A 16 -9.26 3.84 5.38
N THR A 17 -8.73 4.76 4.57
CA THR A 17 -9.50 5.85 3.98
C THR A 17 -9.11 6.03 2.53
N GLU A 18 -10.10 6.21 1.67
CA GLU A 18 -9.92 6.59 0.27
C GLU A 18 -10.70 7.87 -0.01
N CYS A 19 -10.13 8.71 -0.87
CA CYS A 19 -10.74 9.90 -1.42
C CYS A 19 -10.57 9.86 -2.95
N ASP A 20 -11.67 9.98 -3.68
CA ASP A 20 -11.71 10.04 -5.14
C ASP A 20 -12.52 11.28 -5.56
N VAL A 21 -11.85 12.21 -6.26
CA VAL A 21 -12.41 13.47 -6.73
C VAL A 21 -12.43 13.47 -8.25
N ARG A 22 -13.60 13.71 -8.84
CA ARG A 22 -13.82 13.64 -10.29
C ARG A 22 -14.54 14.87 -10.83
N SER A 23 -14.17 15.33 -12.02
CA SER A 23 -14.91 16.38 -12.74
C SER A 23 -16.00 15.74 -13.59
N VAL A 24 -17.25 15.89 -13.16
CA VAL A 24 -18.41 15.30 -13.84
C VAL A 24 -19.12 16.37 -14.69
N PRO A 25 -19.08 16.28 -16.03
CA PRO A 25 -19.74 17.23 -16.90
C PRO A 25 -21.21 16.84 -17.15
N VAL A 26 -22.09 17.82 -17.06
CA VAL A 26 -23.48 17.76 -17.52
C VAL A 26 -23.60 18.53 -18.82
N TYR A 27 -24.06 17.87 -19.88
CA TYR A 27 -24.18 18.45 -21.22
C TYR A 27 -25.64 18.71 -21.61
N ILE A 28 -25.91 19.89 -22.15
CA ILE A 28 -27.07 20.10 -23.00
C ILE A 28 -26.63 19.85 -24.44
N ARG A 29 -27.33 18.96 -25.15
CA ARG A 29 -27.04 18.62 -26.56
C ARG A 29 -28.25 18.90 -27.43
N MET A 30 -27.99 19.41 -28.63
CA MET A 30 -28.96 19.53 -29.72
C MET A 30 -28.33 18.85 -30.94
N ASP A 31 -29.04 17.86 -31.51
CA ASP A 31 -28.56 17.08 -32.67
C ASP A 31 -27.14 16.50 -32.48
N GLY A 32 -26.84 16.02 -31.26
CA GLY A 32 -25.54 15.46 -30.88
C GLY A 32 -24.46 16.48 -30.53
N VAL A 33 -24.66 17.76 -30.86
CA VAL A 33 -23.71 18.86 -30.62
C VAL A 33 -23.93 19.45 -29.22
N ILE A 34 -22.85 19.61 -28.46
CA ILE A 34 -22.87 20.24 -27.13
C ILE A 34 -23.20 21.74 -27.30
N GLN A 35 -24.29 22.17 -26.67
CA GLN A 35 -24.73 23.56 -26.64
C GLN A 35 -24.27 24.27 -25.37
N ALA A 36 -24.21 23.54 -24.25
CA ALA A 36 -23.72 24.04 -22.98
C ALA A 36 -23.18 22.91 -22.11
N THR A 37 -22.26 23.25 -21.20
CA THR A 37 -21.68 22.34 -20.22
C THR A 37 -21.69 23.00 -18.84
N ALA A 38 -22.30 22.32 -17.87
CA ALA A 38 -22.03 22.55 -16.45
C ALA A 38 -21.05 21.47 -15.98
N ARG A 39 -20.08 21.79 -15.12
CA ARG A 39 -19.17 20.80 -14.54
C ARG A 39 -19.33 20.84 -13.04
N PHE A 40 -19.31 19.67 -12.43
CA PHE A 40 -19.34 19.49 -11.00
C PHE A 40 -18.06 18.78 -10.57
N MET A 41 -17.59 19.11 -9.37
CA MET A 41 -16.65 18.28 -8.63
C MET A 41 -17.46 17.32 -7.78
N PHE A 42 -17.30 16.03 -8.05
CA PHE A 42 -17.82 14.96 -7.21
C PHE A 42 -16.68 14.46 -6.35
N LEU A 43 -16.84 14.55 -5.04
CA LEU A 43 -15.87 14.12 -4.06
C LEU A 43 -16.48 12.96 -3.28
N ARG A 44 -15.88 11.78 -3.38
CA ARG A 44 -16.29 10.58 -2.68
C ARG A 44 -15.19 10.16 -1.73
N MET A 45 -15.54 9.98 -0.47
CA MET A 45 -14.63 9.47 0.54
C MET A 45 -15.21 8.19 1.14
N LEU A 46 -14.40 7.16 1.24
CA LEU A 46 -14.74 5.91 1.91
C LEU A 46 -13.86 5.77 3.16
N GLU A 47 -14.48 5.61 4.32
CA GLU A 47 -13.82 5.41 5.61
C GLU A 47 -14.14 4.02 6.17
N LEU A 48 -13.10 3.21 6.37
CA LEU A 48 -13.18 1.85 6.91
C LEU A 48 -13.04 1.90 8.44
N ASP A 49 -13.96 2.62 9.07
CA ASP A 49 -13.93 3.04 10.47
C ASP A 49 -14.65 2.07 11.43
N GLY A 50 -15.55 1.24 10.90
CA GLY A 50 -16.35 0.29 11.66
C GLY A 50 -15.75 -1.11 11.74
N GLN A 51 -16.21 -1.88 12.73
CA GLN A 51 -15.91 -3.31 12.81
C GLN A 51 -16.67 -4.08 11.73
N ASN A 52 -17.99 -3.91 11.68
CA ASN A 52 -18.89 -4.55 10.72
C ASN A 52 -19.56 -3.55 9.76
N SER A 53 -18.97 -2.35 9.65
CA SER A 53 -19.47 -1.26 8.82
C SER A 53 -18.33 -0.42 8.26
N PHE A 54 -18.66 0.37 7.24
CA PHE A 54 -17.82 1.45 6.73
C PHE A 54 -18.72 2.57 6.22
N THR A 55 -18.16 3.76 6.05
CA THR A 55 -18.90 4.98 5.74
C THR A 55 -18.46 5.57 4.40
N GLU A 56 -19.43 6.00 3.59
CA GLU A 56 -19.21 6.80 2.39
C GLU A 56 -19.69 8.24 2.64
N HIS A 57 -18.85 9.20 2.29
CA HIS A 57 -19.20 10.61 2.21
C HIS A 57 -19.13 11.06 0.76
N LEU A 58 -20.26 11.55 0.23
CA LEU A 58 -20.36 12.12 -1.09
C LEU A 58 -20.59 13.62 -0.96
N THR A 59 -19.76 14.43 -1.61
CA THR A 59 -19.95 15.88 -1.75
C THR A 59 -19.98 16.23 -3.23
N ILE A 60 -20.91 17.11 -3.58
CA ILE A 60 -21.14 17.55 -4.95
C ILE A 60 -21.19 19.06 -4.94
N GLU A 61 -20.37 19.68 -5.78
CA GLU A 61 -20.37 21.13 -5.95
C GLU A 61 -20.07 21.53 -7.39
N PRO A 62 -20.59 22.66 -7.88
CA PRO A 62 -20.23 23.16 -9.19
C PRO A 62 -18.74 23.57 -9.25
N ALA A 63 -18.01 23.13 -10.28
CA ALA A 63 -16.64 23.57 -10.53
C ALA A 63 -16.58 25.00 -11.12
N GLN A 64 -17.73 25.51 -11.57
CA GLN A 64 -17.94 26.87 -12.06
C GLN A 64 -19.41 27.25 -11.89
N GLN A 65 -19.70 28.56 -11.99
CA GLN A 65 -21.07 29.06 -11.90
C GLN A 65 -21.95 28.36 -12.94
N ILE A 66 -23.14 27.91 -12.52
CA ILE A 66 -24.07 27.24 -13.43
C ILE A 66 -24.41 28.16 -14.61
N PRO A 67 -24.20 27.71 -15.86
CA PRO A 67 -24.49 28.53 -17.04
C PRO A 67 -25.98 28.85 -17.19
N THR A 68 -26.31 30.01 -17.75
CA THR A 68 -27.69 30.45 -18.02
C THR A 68 -28.47 29.55 -18.98
N ALA A 69 -27.80 28.64 -19.70
CA ALA A 69 -28.42 27.63 -20.54
C ALA A 69 -29.19 26.56 -19.74
N PHE A 70 -28.85 26.38 -18.46
CA PHE A 70 -29.53 25.48 -17.54
C PHE A 70 -30.55 26.27 -16.72
N ARG A 71 -31.85 26.00 -16.86
CA ARG A 71 -32.86 26.57 -15.96
C ARG A 71 -32.72 25.98 -14.56
N GLU A 72 -32.52 24.68 -14.49
CA GLU A 72 -32.29 23.93 -13.25
C GLU A 72 -31.52 22.65 -13.57
N ILE A 73 -30.58 22.30 -12.69
CA ILE A 73 -29.97 20.97 -12.60
C ILE A 73 -30.38 20.43 -11.24
N ASN A 74 -31.12 19.32 -11.18
CA ASN A 74 -31.71 18.81 -9.93
C ASN A 74 -31.38 17.34 -9.74
N PHE A 75 -30.63 17.03 -8.70
CA PHE A 75 -30.22 15.68 -8.38
C PHE A 75 -31.33 15.01 -7.57
N VAL A 76 -31.91 13.96 -8.15
CA VAL A 76 -33.18 13.38 -7.72
C VAL A 76 -33.06 11.95 -7.21
N GLY A 77 -31.92 11.30 -7.42
CA GLY A 77 -31.70 9.94 -6.95
C GLY A 77 -30.23 9.67 -6.66
N VAL A 78 -29.99 8.99 -5.55
CA VAL A 78 -28.74 8.28 -5.28
C VAL A 78 -29.11 6.84 -5.00
N ASN A 79 -28.39 5.91 -5.63
CA ASN A 79 -28.55 4.49 -5.40
C ASN A 79 -27.17 3.88 -5.22
N HIS A 80 -26.90 3.37 -4.02
CA HIS A 80 -25.64 2.75 -3.70
C HIS A 80 -25.68 1.30 -4.14
N LEU A 81 -24.64 0.90 -4.85
CA LEU A 81 -24.41 -0.45 -5.31
C LEU A 81 -23.25 -1.03 -4.50
N CYS A 82 -23.25 -2.35 -4.34
CA CYS A 82 -22.11 -3.04 -3.76
C CYS A 82 -21.90 -4.36 -4.47
N GLN A 83 -20.71 -4.55 -5.03
CA GLN A 83 -20.29 -5.87 -5.46
C GLN A 83 -19.98 -6.72 -4.22
N GLY A 84 -20.64 -7.88 -4.12
CA GLY A 84 -20.55 -8.76 -2.95
C GLY A 84 -21.70 -8.53 -1.97
N SER A 85 -21.61 -9.11 -0.77
CA SER A 85 -22.70 -9.11 0.22
C SER A 85 -22.66 -7.93 1.20
N CYS A 86 -22.13 -6.76 0.79
CA CYS A 86 -22.26 -5.56 1.62
C CYS A 86 -23.60 -4.87 1.36
N THR A 87 -24.20 -4.29 2.40
CA THR A 87 -25.54 -3.72 2.36
C THR A 87 -25.47 -2.23 2.67
N PRO A 88 -25.73 -1.34 1.70
CA PRO A 88 -25.86 0.08 1.98
C PRO A 88 -27.12 0.35 2.80
N HIS A 89 -27.00 1.22 3.80
CA HIS A 89 -28.14 1.81 4.49
C HIS A 89 -28.56 3.04 3.72
N GLU A 90 -29.43 2.83 2.72
CA GLU A 90 -29.86 3.90 1.82
C GLU A 90 -30.43 5.08 2.61
N PRO A 91 -29.78 6.27 2.51
CA PRO A 91 -30.26 7.43 3.20
C PRO A 91 -31.54 7.95 2.54
N ASP A 92 -32.46 8.48 3.34
CA ASP A 92 -33.62 9.18 2.80
C ASP A 92 -33.21 10.51 2.13
N HIS A 93 -34.10 11.08 1.31
CA HIS A 93 -33.80 12.34 0.61
C HIS A 93 -33.52 13.52 1.55
N SER A 94 -34.01 13.49 2.80
CA SER A 94 -33.76 14.54 3.80
C SER A 94 -32.38 14.44 4.46
N ALA A 95 -31.64 13.35 4.23
CA ALA A 95 -30.27 13.18 4.72
C ALA A 95 -29.25 14.07 3.99
N TRP A 96 -29.61 14.61 2.82
CA TRP A 96 -28.79 15.59 2.12
C TRP A 96 -28.63 16.87 2.96
N GLN A 97 -27.38 17.31 3.09
CA GLN A 97 -27.06 18.63 3.60
C GLN A 97 -26.79 19.56 2.42
N GLY A 98 -27.45 20.73 2.40
CA GLY A 98 -27.45 21.62 1.23
C GLY A 98 -28.60 21.32 0.27
N LYS A 99 -28.76 22.16 -0.75
CA LYS A 99 -29.79 21.93 -1.79
C LYS A 99 -29.22 21.00 -2.84
N THR A 100 -30.02 20.04 -3.29
CA THR A 100 -29.63 19.11 -4.38
C THR A 100 -29.99 19.65 -5.77
N TRP A 101 -30.28 20.95 -5.88
CA TRP A 101 -30.62 21.58 -7.15
C TRP A 101 -29.93 22.93 -7.29
N TRP A 102 -29.52 23.23 -8.52
CA TRP A 102 -28.80 24.44 -8.85
C TRP A 102 -29.46 25.19 -10.00
N VAL A 103 -29.49 26.51 -9.89
CA VAL A 103 -29.94 27.44 -10.94
C VAL A 103 -28.79 28.33 -11.42
N PRO A 104 -28.95 29.12 -12.51
CA PRO A 104 -27.87 29.93 -13.05
C PRO A 104 -27.16 30.80 -12.02
N GLY A 105 -25.83 30.79 -12.05
CA GLY A 105 -24.97 31.58 -11.16
C GLY A 105 -24.67 30.97 -9.80
N GLU A 106 -25.36 29.89 -9.40
CA GLU A 106 -25.11 29.23 -8.10
C GLU A 106 -23.83 28.38 -8.10
N MET A 107 -23.25 28.22 -6.89
CA MET A 107 -21.99 27.54 -6.58
C MET A 107 -22.05 26.79 -5.23
N HIS A 108 -23.24 26.53 -4.70
CA HIS A 108 -23.36 25.88 -3.38
C HIS A 108 -23.04 24.38 -3.48
N SER A 109 -22.65 23.77 -2.37
CA SER A 109 -22.43 22.33 -2.27
C SER A 109 -23.62 21.58 -1.68
N ALA A 110 -23.71 20.31 -2.02
CA ALA A 110 -24.60 19.33 -1.42
C ALA A 110 -23.78 18.12 -0.96
N SER A 111 -24.07 17.58 0.22
CA SER A 111 -23.37 16.41 0.74
C SER A 111 -24.29 15.36 1.33
N LEU A 112 -23.91 14.09 1.21
CA LEU A 112 -24.61 12.92 1.69
C LEU A 112 -23.64 11.98 2.41
N THR A 113 -24.09 11.37 3.50
CA THR A 113 -23.33 10.33 4.21
C THR A 113 -24.15 9.05 4.20
N THR A 114 -23.53 7.95 3.76
CA THR A 114 -24.13 6.63 3.66
C THR A 114 -23.29 5.63 4.43
N SER A 115 -23.90 4.82 5.28
CA SER A 115 -23.20 3.70 5.93
C SER A 115 -23.46 2.40 5.16
N TYR A 116 -22.48 1.51 5.19
CA TYR A 116 -22.57 0.16 4.67
C TYR A 116 -22.35 -0.80 5.82
N THR A 117 -23.07 -1.92 5.82
CA THR A 117 -22.82 -3.05 6.73
C THR A 117 -22.44 -4.30 5.97
N TRP A 118 -21.76 -5.21 6.66
CA TRP A 118 -21.41 -6.52 6.11
C TRP A 118 -21.54 -7.63 7.15
N ASP A 119 -21.67 -8.87 6.70
CA ASP A 119 -21.87 -10.03 7.57
C ASP A 119 -20.56 -10.49 8.22
N ALA A 120 -20.38 -10.10 9.47
CA ALA A 120 -19.27 -10.48 10.33
C ALA A 120 -19.56 -11.67 11.27
N THR A 121 -20.65 -12.43 11.04
CA THR A 121 -21.08 -13.50 11.97
C THR A 121 -20.16 -14.73 11.95
N ALA A 122 -19.60 -15.07 10.79
CA ALA A 122 -18.71 -16.20 10.64
C ALA A 122 -17.25 -15.81 10.91
N ALA A 123 -16.65 -16.42 11.92
CA ALA A 123 -15.25 -16.21 12.30
C ALA A 123 -14.28 -16.81 11.27
N GLY A 124 -13.12 -16.17 11.07
CA GLY A 124 -12.06 -16.66 10.20
C GLY A 124 -12.29 -16.45 8.70
N ASN A 125 -13.30 -15.66 8.32
CA ASN A 125 -13.62 -15.40 6.92
C ASN A 125 -13.07 -14.05 6.47
N ALA A 126 -12.79 -13.95 5.16
CA ALA A 126 -12.45 -12.72 4.47
C ALA A 126 -13.37 -12.55 3.26
N TYR A 127 -13.86 -11.34 3.07
CA TYR A 127 -14.79 -10.97 2.01
C TYR A 127 -14.22 -9.78 1.24
N LEU A 128 -14.48 -9.75 -0.07
CA LEU A 128 -14.08 -8.64 -0.92
C LEU A 128 -15.34 -7.91 -1.38
N TYR A 129 -15.31 -6.59 -1.20
CA TYR A 129 -16.37 -5.68 -1.57
C TYR A 129 -15.85 -4.60 -2.49
N LYS A 130 -16.74 -4.11 -3.36
CA LYS A 130 -16.50 -2.90 -4.14
C LYS A 130 -17.76 -2.03 -4.09
N PRO A 131 -17.77 -0.98 -3.26
CA PRO A 131 -18.90 -0.06 -3.20
C PRO A 131 -18.91 0.80 -4.46
N ASP A 132 -20.10 1.15 -4.93
CA ASP A 132 -20.32 1.99 -6.09
C ASP A 132 -21.56 2.85 -5.84
N VAL A 133 -21.69 3.95 -6.57
CA VAL A 133 -22.80 4.89 -6.39
C VAL A 133 -23.29 5.39 -7.74
N LYS A 134 -24.62 5.33 -7.92
CA LYS A 134 -25.31 5.88 -9.08
C LYS A 134 -26.06 7.15 -8.67
N ILE A 135 -25.88 8.22 -9.43
CA ILE A 135 -26.46 9.54 -9.17
C ILE A 135 -27.27 9.95 -10.40
N ASP A 136 -28.58 10.13 -10.22
CA ASP A 136 -29.50 10.55 -11.28
C ASP A 136 -29.90 12.02 -11.09
N ALA A 137 -29.92 12.76 -12.19
CA ALA A 137 -30.25 14.18 -12.20
C ALA A 137 -31.21 14.57 -13.33
N ASN A 138 -32.25 15.33 -12.99
CA ASN A 138 -33.14 15.99 -13.92
C ASN A 138 -32.51 17.30 -14.40
N ILE A 139 -32.41 17.44 -15.71
CA ILE A 139 -31.85 18.61 -16.39
C ILE A 139 -32.97 19.36 -17.10
N LEU A 140 -33.15 20.62 -16.72
CA LEU A 140 -34.14 21.53 -17.32
C LEU A 140 -33.39 22.61 -18.13
N PRO A 141 -33.36 22.52 -19.46
CA PRO A 141 -32.82 23.59 -20.32
C PRO A 141 -33.65 24.88 -20.21
N SER A 142 -33.00 26.05 -20.36
CA SER A 142 -33.68 27.35 -20.28
C SER A 142 -34.33 27.80 -21.59
N ASP A 143 -33.89 27.26 -22.73
CA ASP A 143 -34.30 27.72 -24.06
C ASP A 143 -35.70 27.26 -24.51
N GLY A 144 -36.30 26.31 -23.80
CA GLY A 144 -37.59 25.70 -24.13
C GLY A 144 -37.61 24.88 -25.43
N LYS A 145 -36.49 24.79 -26.16
CA LYS A 145 -36.34 24.03 -27.41
C LYS A 145 -35.97 22.59 -27.12
N ILE A 146 -35.17 22.37 -26.07
CA ILE A 146 -34.76 21.05 -25.62
C ILE A 146 -35.68 20.63 -24.48
N ARG A 147 -36.30 19.44 -24.61
CA ARG A 147 -37.17 18.89 -23.57
C ARG A 147 -36.32 18.56 -22.33
N PRO A 148 -36.88 18.68 -21.11
CA PRO A 148 -36.23 18.17 -19.92
C PRO A 148 -35.83 16.70 -20.10
N PHE A 149 -34.65 16.36 -19.60
CA PHE A 149 -34.10 15.01 -19.70
C PHE A 149 -33.44 14.63 -18.39
N MET A 150 -33.17 13.34 -18.22
CA MET A 150 -32.46 12.82 -17.06
C MET A 150 -31.08 12.35 -17.48
N THR A 151 -30.09 12.64 -16.66
CA THR A 151 -28.75 12.06 -16.76
C THR A 151 -28.54 11.09 -15.60
N GLY A 152 -27.67 10.11 -15.80
CA GLY A 152 -27.25 9.15 -14.78
C GLY A 152 -25.74 9.03 -14.81
N TYR A 153 -25.12 9.24 -13.66
CA TYR A 153 -23.70 9.02 -13.42
C TYR A 153 -23.56 7.75 -12.57
N GLN A 154 -22.57 6.91 -12.85
CA GLN A 154 -22.23 5.76 -12.00
C GLN A 154 -20.72 5.73 -11.83
N TRP A 155 -20.27 5.73 -10.56
CA TRP A 155 -18.86 5.87 -10.20
C TRP A 155 -17.98 4.82 -10.91
N SER A 156 -18.41 3.56 -10.92
CA SER A 156 -17.67 2.47 -11.56
C SER A 156 -17.63 2.50 -13.09
N LEU A 157 -18.47 3.28 -13.76
CA LEU A 157 -18.50 3.38 -15.23
C LEU A 157 -17.65 4.54 -15.76
N ASP A 158 -17.27 5.47 -14.89
CA ASP A 158 -16.46 6.64 -15.23
C ASP A 158 -14.95 6.39 -15.07
N TYR A 159 -14.54 5.12 -15.02
CA TYR A 159 -13.12 4.76 -15.07
C TYR A 159 -12.61 4.89 -16.51
N ASP A 160 -11.75 5.88 -16.76
CA ASP A 160 -10.81 5.77 -17.87
C ASP A 160 -9.78 4.67 -17.51
N GLY A 161 -9.30 3.89 -18.48
CA GLY A 161 -8.50 2.68 -18.23
C GLY A 161 -7.12 2.89 -17.59
N GLY A 162 -6.87 4.02 -16.92
CA GLY A 162 -5.62 4.37 -16.25
C GLY A 162 -5.73 4.62 -14.74
N THR A 163 -6.93 4.66 -14.16
CA THR A 163 -7.11 4.92 -12.71
C THR A 163 -6.90 3.63 -11.89
N GLU A 164 -6.09 3.73 -10.83
CA GLU A 164 -5.84 2.60 -9.91
C GLU A 164 -7.14 2.19 -9.22
N ASP A 165 -7.47 0.89 -9.24
CA ASP A 165 -8.61 0.28 -8.55
C ASP A 165 -8.37 0.30 -7.03
N LEU A 166 -8.40 1.47 -6.39
CA LEU A 166 -8.04 1.63 -4.97
C LEU A 166 -9.21 1.33 -4.03
N ASP A 167 -10.45 1.36 -4.54
CA ASP A 167 -11.71 1.18 -3.81
C ASP A 167 -12.10 -0.27 -3.50
N ARG A 168 -11.18 -1.21 -3.72
CA ARG A 168 -11.39 -2.60 -3.35
C ARG A 168 -11.18 -2.80 -1.86
N ILE A 169 -12.27 -3.10 -1.16
CA ILE A 169 -12.30 -3.32 0.28
C ILE A 169 -12.20 -4.82 0.56
N ARG A 170 -11.32 -5.23 1.48
CA ARG A 170 -11.46 -6.50 2.19
C ARG A 170 -11.97 -6.23 3.58
N CYS A 171 -13.03 -6.93 3.96
CA CYS A 171 -13.41 -7.06 5.35
C CYS A 171 -13.20 -8.48 5.82
N ASP A 172 -12.71 -8.65 7.04
CA ASP A 172 -12.39 -9.97 7.58
C ASP A 172 -12.67 -10.05 9.08
N THR A 173 -12.98 -11.27 9.53
CA THR A 173 -13.20 -11.62 10.94
C THR A 173 -11.98 -12.35 11.51
N THR A 174 -10.82 -12.24 10.86
CA THR A 174 -9.61 -12.94 11.27
C THR A 174 -8.88 -12.17 12.36
N ASN A 175 -8.01 -12.87 13.10
CA ASN A 175 -7.16 -12.27 14.12
C ASN A 175 -5.96 -11.48 13.53
N ALA A 176 -5.96 -11.19 12.23
CA ALA A 176 -4.99 -10.28 11.61
C ALA A 176 -5.34 -8.82 11.98
N GLY A 177 -5.25 -8.48 13.27
CA GLY A 177 -5.71 -7.17 13.78
C GLY A 177 -6.29 -7.24 15.20
N PRO A 178 -6.93 -6.15 15.69
CA PRO A 178 -7.71 -6.16 16.93
C PRO A 178 -9.03 -6.95 16.84
N GLY A 179 -9.18 -7.86 15.86
CA GLY A 179 -10.40 -8.61 15.58
C GLY A 179 -10.99 -8.29 14.21
N THR A 180 -12.31 -8.16 14.11
CA THR A 180 -13.07 -7.86 12.88
C THR A 180 -12.85 -6.44 12.34
N GLY A 181 -12.74 -6.27 11.02
CA GLY A 181 -12.65 -4.94 10.38
C GLY A 181 -12.39 -4.99 8.87
N CYS A 182 -12.19 -3.82 8.26
CA CYS A 182 -11.98 -3.67 6.82
C CYS A 182 -10.67 -2.92 6.47
N VAL A 183 -10.14 -3.17 5.27
CA VAL A 183 -8.99 -2.47 4.67
C VAL A 183 -9.17 -2.29 3.17
N PHE A 184 -8.55 -1.26 2.59
CA PHE A 184 -8.34 -1.19 1.14
C PHE A 184 -7.19 -2.12 0.75
N VAL A 185 -7.49 -3.21 0.04
CA VAL A 185 -6.49 -4.26 -0.25
C VAL A 185 -5.47 -3.85 -1.29
N ASN A 186 -5.89 -2.99 -2.22
CA ASN A 186 -5.03 -2.52 -3.29
C ASN A 186 -4.12 -1.36 -2.84
N HIS A 187 -4.27 -0.89 -1.59
CA HIS A 187 -3.35 0.05 -0.97
C HIS A 187 -2.38 -0.68 -0.02
N ALA A 188 -1.11 -0.73 -0.39
CA ALA A 188 -0.04 -1.33 0.41
C ALA A 188 0.47 -0.34 1.47
N PRO A 189 0.38 -0.67 2.78
CA PRO A 189 0.92 0.17 3.85
C PRO A 189 2.46 0.09 3.91
N THR A 190 3.11 1.05 4.58
CA THR A 190 4.59 1.09 4.70
C THR A 190 5.04 0.76 6.10
N TYR A 191 5.90 -0.26 6.24
CA TYR A 191 6.63 -0.54 7.47
C TYR A 191 7.88 0.33 7.55
N LEU A 192 8.11 0.95 8.71
CA LEU A 192 9.24 1.86 8.95
C LEU A 192 10.26 1.17 9.86
N LEU A 193 11.47 0.93 9.35
CA LEU A 193 12.57 0.48 10.22
C LEU A 193 13.07 1.63 11.08
N ASN A 194 13.39 1.33 12.35
CA ASN A 194 14.05 2.28 13.23
C ASN A 194 15.57 2.24 13.01
N ALA A 195 16.04 2.81 11.90
CA ALA A 195 17.46 2.83 11.52
C ALA A 195 18.36 3.48 12.59
N LYS A 196 17.83 4.40 13.40
CA LYS A 196 18.58 5.02 14.50
C LYS A 196 18.88 4.03 15.62
N ALA A 197 17.92 3.17 15.97
CA ALA A 197 18.09 2.16 17.02
C ALA A 197 18.79 0.91 16.49
N PHE A 198 18.49 0.50 15.25
CA PHE A 198 18.93 -0.77 14.67
C PHE A 198 19.63 -0.59 13.30
N PRO A 199 20.74 0.18 13.26
CA PRO A 199 21.37 0.60 12.01
C PRO A 199 21.97 -0.55 11.18
N GLN A 200 22.33 -1.67 11.80
CA GLN A 200 22.90 -2.82 11.09
C GLN A 200 21.84 -3.52 10.21
N ALA A 201 20.65 -3.79 10.76
CA ALA A 201 19.55 -4.40 10.01
C ALA A 201 19.00 -3.43 8.93
N ALA A 202 18.80 -2.16 9.29
CA ALA A 202 18.33 -1.14 8.35
C ALA A 202 19.26 -0.97 7.15
N ALA A 203 20.57 -0.92 7.37
CA ALA A 203 21.54 -0.82 6.28
C ALA A 203 21.62 -2.07 5.41
N HIS A 204 21.46 -3.27 6.00
CA HIS A 204 21.42 -4.50 5.22
C HIS A 204 20.20 -4.53 4.30
N ALA A 205 19.01 -4.25 4.84
CA ALA A 205 17.79 -4.12 4.04
C ALA A 205 17.94 -3.04 2.94
N TRP A 206 18.50 -1.88 3.27
CA TRP A 206 18.74 -0.80 2.30
C TRP A 206 19.68 -1.23 1.17
N LEU A 207 20.79 -1.89 1.49
CA LEU A 207 21.76 -2.37 0.49
C LEU A 207 21.04 -3.27 -0.53
N ILE A 208 20.30 -4.25 -0.06
CA ILE A 208 19.62 -5.22 -0.92
C ILE A 208 18.47 -4.56 -1.70
N GLN A 209 17.67 -3.71 -1.06
CA GLN A 209 16.61 -2.95 -1.71
C GLN A 209 17.13 -2.07 -2.84
N LYS A 210 18.31 -1.44 -2.69
CA LYS A 210 18.87 -0.52 -3.69
C LYS A 210 19.67 -1.20 -4.79
N THR A 211 20.30 -2.34 -4.50
CA THR A 211 21.28 -2.94 -5.43
C THR A 211 20.80 -4.18 -6.15
N THR A 212 19.83 -4.91 -5.61
CA THR A 212 19.33 -6.12 -6.28
C THR A 212 18.30 -5.78 -7.36
N PRO A 213 18.21 -6.56 -8.46
CA PRO A 213 17.30 -6.26 -9.57
C PRO A 213 15.81 -6.22 -9.21
N HIS A 214 15.42 -6.84 -8.11
CA HIS A 214 14.03 -6.97 -7.68
C HIS A 214 13.57 -5.90 -6.69
N HIS A 215 14.50 -5.05 -6.20
CA HIS A 215 14.23 -3.93 -5.31
C HIS A 215 13.18 -4.22 -4.19
N PRO A 216 13.32 -5.33 -3.44
CA PRO A 216 12.24 -5.79 -2.56
C PRO A 216 11.80 -4.73 -1.54
N GLY A 217 10.50 -4.44 -1.53
CA GLY A 217 9.88 -3.45 -0.64
C GLY A 217 10.03 -1.99 -1.07
N SER A 218 10.68 -1.70 -2.21
CA SER A 218 10.91 -0.34 -2.70
C SER A 218 9.64 0.26 -3.31
N MET A 219 9.18 1.36 -2.70
CA MET A 219 8.09 2.16 -3.25
C MET A 219 8.50 2.90 -4.53
N ALA A 220 9.75 3.38 -4.60
CA ALA A 220 10.28 4.09 -5.76
C ALA A 220 10.33 3.20 -7.02
N ASP A 221 10.65 1.92 -6.84
CA ASP A 221 10.71 0.93 -7.92
C ASP A 221 9.39 0.18 -8.14
N ARG A 222 8.36 0.48 -7.33
CA ARG A 222 7.04 -0.17 -7.32
C ARG A 222 7.13 -1.70 -7.18
N LYS A 223 8.01 -2.16 -6.28
CA LYS A 223 8.23 -3.59 -5.97
C LYS A 223 7.90 -3.89 -4.50
N PRO A 224 6.62 -4.08 -4.13
CA PRO A 224 6.26 -4.31 -2.74
C PRO A 224 6.76 -5.68 -2.26
N LEU A 225 6.82 -5.83 -0.94
CA LEU A 225 6.90 -7.14 -0.30
C LEU A 225 5.49 -7.71 -0.19
N TYR A 226 5.36 -9.02 -0.37
CA TYR A 226 4.11 -9.74 -0.16
C TYR A 226 4.23 -10.59 1.09
N TYR A 227 3.39 -10.33 2.08
CA TYR A 227 3.45 -11.03 3.36
C TYR A 227 3.14 -12.52 3.20
N MET A 228 3.88 -13.34 3.95
CA MET A 228 3.66 -14.77 4.04
C MET A 228 3.54 -15.14 5.51
N GLY A 229 2.32 -15.51 5.92
CA GLY A 229 1.95 -15.67 7.33
C GLY A 229 2.12 -17.09 7.91
N ASP A 230 2.52 -18.06 7.10
CA ASP A 230 2.74 -19.44 7.53
C ASP A 230 4.07 -19.56 8.30
N SER A 231 3.99 -19.90 9.59
CA SER A 231 5.16 -20.01 10.47
C SER A 231 6.08 -21.19 10.13
N ALA A 232 5.54 -22.28 9.60
CA ALA A 232 6.31 -23.43 9.15
C ALA A 232 7.07 -23.08 7.85
N GLN A 233 6.43 -22.37 6.92
CA GLN A 233 7.08 -21.85 5.73
C GLN A 233 8.14 -20.80 6.07
N ASN A 234 7.86 -19.89 7.02
CA ASN A 234 8.84 -18.92 7.50
C ASN A 234 10.10 -19.64 7.99
N SER A 235 9.92 -20.64 8.87
CA SER A 235 11.01 -21.45 9.40
C SER A 235 11.80 -22.17 8.30
N ARG A 236 11.13 -22.69 7.26
CA ARG A 236 11.81 -23.31 6.10
C ARG A 236 12.64 -22.30 5.32
N SER A 237 12.06 -21.15 4.95
CA SER A 237 12.76 -20.09 4.22
C SER A 237 13.98 -19.60 5.02
N ARG A 238 13.76 -19.31 6.31
CA ARG A 238 14.78 -18.87 7.26
C ARG A 238 15.95 -19.84 7.34
N ASN A 239 15.68 -21.14 7.50
CA ASN A 239 16.73 -22.15 7.63
C ASN A 239 17.55 -22.36 6.35
N ARG A 240 17.00 -22.04 5.17
CA ARG A 240 17.73 -22.11 3.89
C ARG A 240 18.68 -20.93 3.69
N ILE A 241 18.30 -19.74 4.14
CA ILE A 241 19.12 -18.53 3.98
C ILE A 241 20.08 -18.32 5.15
N CYS A 242 19.57 -18.50 6.36
CA CYS A 242 20.22 -18.24 7.62
C CYS A 242 20.23 -19.49 8.53
N PRO A 243 20.98 -20.55 8.15
CA PRO A 243 21.10 -21.73 8.99
C PRO A 243 21.82 -21.42 10.32
N THR A 244 21.49 -22.20 11.36
CA THR A 244 22.08 -22.09 12.70
C THR A 244 23.62 -22.11 12.64
N GLY A 245 24.26 -21.20 13.38
CA GLY A 245 25.73 -21.12 13.48
C GLY A 245 26.42 -20.38 12.34
N TRP A 246 25.71 -20.03 11.26
CA TRP A 246 26.31 -19.33 10.11
C TRP A 246 26.89 -17.96 10.51
N ALA A 247 26.15 -17.16 11.29
CA ALA A 247 26.61 -15.82 11.69
C ALA A 247 27.80 -15.88 12.66
N ALA A 248 27.85 -16.86 13.56
CA ALA A 248 29.00 -17.06 14.44
C ALA A 248 30.29 -17.40 13.66
N THR A 249 30.15 -18.06 12.51
CA THR A 249 31.27 -18.42 11.63
C THR A 249 31.73 -17.24 10.76
N ASN A 250 30.80 -16.36 10.38
CA ASN A 250 31.02 -15.36 9.33
C ASN A 250 31.04 -13.90 9.84
N GLY A 251 30.67 -13.66 11.10
CA GLY A 251 30.58 -12.33 11.68
C GLY A 251 31.82 -11.89 12.47
N ASP A 252 31.80 -10.65 12.94
CA ASP A 252 32.86 -10.05 13.74
C ASP A 252 32.27 -9.53 15.08
N ALA A 253 32.77 -10.05 16.20
CA ALA A 253 32.24 -9.73 17.53
C ALA A 253 32.36 -8.24 17.90
N SER A 254 33.17 -7.46 17.18
CA SER A 254 33.22 -6.01 17.38
C SER A 254 31.89 -5.32 17.07
N ALA A 255 31.02 -5.93 16.26
CA ALA A 255 29.70 -5.40 15.91
C ALA A 255 28.64 -5.54 17.01
N LEU A 256 28.92 -6.31 18.06
CA LEU A 256 27.98 -6.53 19.17
C LEU A 256 27.80 -5.26 20.01
N VAL A 257 26.58 -5.10 20.53
CA VAL A 257 26.20 -3.95 21.37
C VAL A 257 26.84 -4.05 22.76
N ASP A 258 26.84 -5.25 23.34
CA ASP A 258 27.43 -5.56 24.64
C ASP A 258 27.86 -7.03 24.73
N ALA A 259 28.22 -7.50 25.94
CA ALA A 259 28.69 -8.85 26.19
C ALA A 259 27.58 -9.93 26.25
N ALA A 260 26.30 -9.53 26.36
CA ALA A 260 25.15 -10.43 26.35
C ALA A 260 24.58 -10.63 24.93
N ASP A 261 24.91 -9.72 24.00
CA ASP A 261 24.59 -9.83 22.58
C ASP A 261 25.37 -10.96 21.89
N ALA A 262 24.83 -11.48 20.79
CA ALA A 262 25.43 -12.55 20.01
C ALA A 262 25.21 -12.33 18.51
N LEU A 263 26.14 -12.80 17.68
CA LEU A 263 26.01 -12.67 16.23
C LEU A 263 24.80 -13.46 15.71
N ASN A 264 23.98 -12.80 14.90
CA ASN A 264 22.79 -13.37 14.29
C ASN A 264 22.80 -13.15 12.77
N CYS A 265 22.19 -14.08 12.03
CA CYS A 265 22.12 -13.99 10.58
C CYS A 265 20.89 -13.18 10.19
N ASP A 266 21.03 -11.97 9.68
CA ASP A 266 19.92 -11.22 9.10
C ASP A 266 19.69 -11.65 7.64
N GLU A 267 18.45 -11.60 7.16
CA GLU A 267 18.10 -11.92 5.77
C GLU A 267 17.14 -10.89 5.18
N PHE A 268 17.36 -10.53 3.91
CA PHE A 268 16.45 -9.68 3.18
C PHE A 268 16.34 -10.11 1.70
N ALA A 269 15.16 -10.20 1.08
CA ALA A 269 13.83 -10.00 1.66
C ALA A 269 13.50 -10.99 2.81
N PHE A 270 12.69 -10.53 3.76
CA PHE A 270 12.39 -11.26 5.00
C PHE A 270 11.84 -12.67 4.75
N ALA A 271 12.16 -13.63 5.62
CA ALA A 271 11.59 -14.99 5.55
C ALA A 271 10.06 -15.04 5.64
N SER A 272 9.43 -14.04 6.27
CA SER A 272 7.98 -13.84 6.33
C SER A 272 7.39 -13.18 5.08
N SER A 273 8.03 -13.35 3.91
CA SER A 273 7.54 -12.80 2.65
C SER A 273 7.68 -13.81 1.51
N TYR A 274 6.78 -13.72 0.53
CA TYR A 274 6.88 -14.47 -0.72
C TYR A 274 8.10 -14.04 -1.56
N ASN A 275 8.65 -12.85 -1.28
CA ASN A 275 9.87 -12.33 -1.90
C ASN A 275 11.14 -12.96 -1.29
N SER A 276 11.04 -13.74 -0.21
CA SER A 276 12.20 -14.35 0.44
C SER A 276 13.02 -15.17 -0.55
N GLY A 277 14.34 -14.98 -0.52
CA GLY A 277 15.28 -15.84 -1.22
C GLY A 277 15.14 -17.31 -0.84
N GLY A 278 14.68 -17.60 0.38
CA GLY A 278 14.55 -18.98 0.89
C GLY A 278 13.33 -19.72 0.38
N MET A 279 12.38 -19.04 -0.26
CA MET A 279 11.11 -19.64 -0.69
C MET A 279 11.23 -20.15 -2.12
N SER A 280 10.97 -21.44 -2.34
CA SER A 280 11.04 -22.04 -3.67
C SER A 280 9.83 -21.63 -4.53
N SER A 281 9.96 -21.65 -5.85
CA SER A 281 8.83 -21.39 -6.75
C SER A 281 7.67 -22.38 -6.56
N ALA A 282 7.96 -23.64 -6.20
CA ALA A 282 6.94 -24.65 -5.90
C ALA A 282 6.14 -24.33 -4.62
N GLU A 283 6.73 -23.59 -3.68
CA GLU A 283 6.04 -23.08 -2.49
C GLU A 283 5.33 -21.74 -2.76
N GLY A 284 5.47 -21.16 -3.97
CA GLY A 284 4.92 -19.86 -4.35
C GLY A 284 5.91 -18.69 -4.22
N GLY A 285 7.20 -18.97 -3.96
CA GLY A 285 8.24 -17.96 -3.86
C GLY A 285 8.46 -17.19 -5.16
N MET A 286 8.58 -15.88 -5.05
CA MET A 286 8.74 -14.97 -6.19
C MET A 286 10.21 -14.84 -6.63
N ASN A 287 11.14 -14.96 -5.68
CA ASN A 287 12.56 -14.68 -5.91
C ASN A 287 13.46 -15.78 -5.28
N PRO A 288 13.34 -17.06 -5.67
CA PRO A 288 14.15 -18.13 -5.07
C PRO A 288 15.64 -17.92 -5.32
N ALA A 289 16.45 -17.98 -4.26
CA ALA A 289 17.90 -17.82 -4.29
C ALA A 289 18.58 -19.13 -4.69
N LEU A 290 18.79 -19.33 -5.99
CA LEU A 290 19.36 -20.55 -6.55
C LEU A 290 20.80 -20.33 -7.00
N LEU A 291 21.68 -21.27 -6.67
CA LEU A 291 22.98 -21.37 -7.33
C LEU A 291 22.77 -21.79 -8.79
N PRO A 292 23.71 -21.48 -9.71
CA PRO A 292 23.64 -21.95 -11.10
C PRO A 292 23.43 -23.47 -11.18
N GLY A 293 22.34 -23.89 -11.83
CA GLY A 293 21.96 -25.30 -11.97
C GLY A 293 21.31 -25.94 -10.73
N GLY A 294 21.11 -25.18 -9.64
CA GLY A 294 20.44 -25.63 -8.43
C GLY A 294 18.91 -25.52 -8.52
N THR A 295 18.23 -26.38 -7.76
CA THR A 295 16.75 -26.40 -7.65
C THR A 295 16.25 -26.10 -6.23
N THR A 296 17.15 -26.06 -5.25
CA THR A 296 16.83 -25.79 -3.84
C THR A 296 17.38 -24.42 -3.44
N PRO A 297 16.54 -23.53 -2.88
CA PRO A 297 17.01 -22.23 -2.42
C PRO A 297 18.07 -22.33 -1.32
N THR A 298 19.04 -21.42 -1.36
CA THR A 298 20.15 -21.38 -0.39
C THR A 298 20.69 -19.97 -0.22
N GLY A 299 21.06 -19.62 1.03
CA GLY A 299 21.72 -18.35 1.33
C GLY A 299 23.06 -18.17 0.62
N ALA A 300 23.68 -19.24 0.13
CA ALA A 300 24.92 -19.17 -0.66
C ALA A 300 24.75 -18.44 -2.00
N ALA A 301 23.52 -18.28 -2.48
CA ALA A 301 23.19 -17.51 -3.68
C ALA A 301 22.78 -16.05 -3.38
N CYS A 302 22.78 -15.63 -2.11
CA CYS A 302 22.50 -14.25 -1.70
C CYS A 302 23.80 -13.44 -1.59
N ILE A 303 23.69 -12.11 -1.65
CA ILE A 303 24.75 -11.18 -1.24
C ILE A 303 25.11 -11.48 0.21
N GLY A 304 26.37 -11.87 0.46
CA GLY A 304 26.87 -12.18 1.80
C GLY A 304 27.60 -10.99 2.41
N THR A 305 27.14 -10.51 3.56
CA THR A 305 27.82 -9.45 4.31
C THR A 305 28.01 -9.78 5.80
N TYR A 306 28.77 -8.95 6.50
CA TYR A 306 28.87 -8.97 7.96
C TYR A 306 29.11 -7.56 8.50
N ALA A 307 28.62 -7.28 9.71
CA ALA A 307 28.89 -6.04 10.40
C ALA A 307 30.23 -6.10 11.15
N LYS A 308 30.97 -4.99 11.14
CA LYS A 308 32.25 -4.85 11.85
C LYS A 308 32.55 -3.41 12.22
N LYS A 309 33.19 -3.17 13.38
CA LYS A 309 33.72 -1.85 13.72
C LYS A 309 34.94 -1.51 12.84
N HIS A 310 34.89 -0.33 12.23
CA HIS A 310 36.00 0.27 11.51
C HIS A 310 36.14 1.73 11.95
N GLY A 311 37.14 1.99 12.78
CA GLY A 311 37.24 3.24 13.54
C GLY A 311 36.15 3.32 14.62
N THR A 312 35.46 4.47 14.68
CA THR A 312 34.39 4.72 15.65
C THR A 312 33.01 4.25 15.18
N LEU A 313 32.90 3.78 13.93
CA LEU A 313 31.62 3.41 13.31
C LEU A 313 31.60 1.92 12.98
N VAL A 314 30.42 1.33 13.04
CA VAL A 314 30.15 0.00 12.47
C VAL A 314 29.86 0.16 10.98
N HIS A 315 30.32 -0.78 10.17
CA HIS A 315 30.05 -0.85 8.73
C HIS A 315 29.62 -2.27 8.35
N LEU A 316 28.91 -2.42 7.24
CA LEU A 316 28.73 -3.72 6.58
C LEU A 316 29.85 -3.93 5.58
N PHE A 317 30.48 -5.10 5.65
CA PHE A 317 31.52 -5.57 4.74
C PHE A 317 31.01 -6.79 3.96
N SER A 318 31.44 -6.98 2.70
CA SER A 318 31.20 -8.25 2.01
C SER A 318 31.97 -9.38 2.70
N LEU A 319 31.41 -10.60 2.65
CA LEU A 319 32.12 -11.78 3.11
C LEU A 319 33.29 -12.11 2.18
N ASN A 320 34.36 -12.62 2.77
CA ASN A 320 35.59 -12.93 2.05
C ASN A 320 35.33 -13.99 0.97
N GLY A 321 35.74 -13.70 -0.27
CA GLY A 321 35.57 -14.60 -1.41
C GLY A 321 34.15 -14.70 -1.96
N THR A 322 33.23 -13.84 -1.51
CA THR A 322 31.85 -13.77 -2.03
C THR A 322 31.48 -12.32 -2.34
N ASP A 323 32.31 -11.66 -3.16
CA ASP A 323 32.00 -10.32 -3.60
C ASP A 323 30.71 -10.30 -4.41
N PRO A 324 29.80 -9.35 -4.14
CA PRO A 324 28.52 -9.32 -4.80
C PRO A 324 28.66 -8.99 -6.28
N THR A 325 27.88 -9.69 -7.07
CA THR A 325 27.70 -9.41 -8.50
C THR A 325 26.58 -8.40 -8.74
N PHE A 326 25.74 -8.15 -7.73
CA PHE A 326 24.50 -7.38 -7.79
C PHE A 326 23.46 -7.95 -8.77
N THR A 327 23.59 -9.25 -9.07
CA THR A 327 22.60 -10.04 -9.79
C THR A 327 21.83 -10.98 -8.86
N GLU A 328 22.24 -11.06 -7.60
CA GLU A 328 21.57 -11.83 -6.56
C GLU A 328 20.19 -11.25 -6.25
N VAL A 329 19.30 -12.08 -5.73
CA VAL A 329 17.89 -11.75 -5.45
C VAL A 329 17.60 -11.43 -3.97
N CYS A 330 18.60 -11.63 -3.12
CA CYS A 330 18.53 -11.52 -1.67
C CYS A 330 19.90 -11.17 -1.08
N GLY A 331 19.91 -10.78 0.19
CA GLY A 331 21.08 -10.68 1.05
C GLY A 331 20.94 -11.50 2.32
N ARG A 332 22.09 -11.92 2.84
CA ARG A 332 22.25 -12.43 4.20
C ARG A 332 23.43 -11.73 4.87
N SER A 333 23.27 -11.37 6.15
CA SER A 333 24.30 -10.62 6.87
C SER A 333 24.55 -11.17 8.27
N ALA A 334 25.82 -11.28 8.68
CA ALA A 334 26.15 -11.59 10.07
C ALA A 334 26.24 -10.28 10.87
N ILE A 335 25.22 -10.00 11.69
CA ILE A 335 25.08 -8.74 12.45
C ILE A 335 24.83 -8.98 13.94
N SER A 336 24.80 -7.92 14.74
CA SER A 336 24.34 -7.97 16.14
C SER A 336 22.94 -8.59 16.25
N GLY A 337 22.78 -9.53 17.18
CA GLY A 337 21.51 -10.19 17.45
C GLY A 337 20.48 -9.23 18.04
N MET A 338 20.91 -8.28 18.87
CA MET A 338 20.09 -7.16 19.32
C MET A 338 19.57 -6.33 18.15
N HIS A 339 20.46 -5.92 17.22
CA HIS A 339 20.03 -5.13 16.06
C HIS A 339 19.13 -5.92 15.11
N ASN A 340 19.35 -7.23 14.95
CA ASN A 340 18.50 -8.03 14.08
C ASN A 340 17.09 -8.22 14.69
N GLN A 341 17.01 -8.85 15.86
CA GLN A 341 15.74 -9.30 16.45
C GLN A 341 14.83 -8.13 16.83
N GLU A 342 15.39 -7.07 17.42
CA GLU A 342 14.58 -5.93 17.87
C GLU A 342 14.14 -5.02 16.72
N SER A 343 14.85 -5.05 15.58
CA SER A 343 14.43 -4.30 14.37
C SER A 343 13.09 -4.75 13.83
N MET A 344 12.76 -6.04 13.99
CA MET A 344 11.54 -6.68 13.53
C MET A 344 10.66 -7.18 14.68
N GLY A 345 10.97 -6.83 15.93
CA GLY A 345 10.29 -7.36 17.12
C GLY A 345 8.83 -6.91 17.24
N ASN A 346 8.44 -6.39 18.40
CA ASN A 346 7.05 -5.98 18.62
C ASN A 346 6.54 -4.92 17.62
N HIS A 347 7.44 -4.14 17.02
CA HIS A 347 7.09 -3.11 16.03
C HIS A 347 6.51 -3.70 14.74
N PHE A 348 7.11 -4.76 14.20
CA PHE A 348 6.60 -5.38 12.98
C PHE A 348 5.26 -6.08 13.25
N ALA A 349 5.17 -6.84 14.36
CA ALA A 349 3.91 -7.48 14.76
C ALA A 349 2.78 -6.45 14.97
N THR A 350 3.10 -5.29 15.57
CA THR A 350 2.16 -4.18 15.74
C THR A 350 1.74 -3.60 14.39
N PHE A 351 2.68 -3.34 13.48
CA PHE A 351 2.37 -2.89 12.13
C PHE A 351 1.45 -3.86 11.38
N MET A 352 1.76 -5.15 11.41
CA MET A 352 0.96 -6.20 10.77
C MET A 352 -0.47 -6.24 11.31
N ARG A 353 -0.63 -6.09 12.62
CA ARG A 353 -1.92 -6.02 13.31
C ARG A 353 -2.67 -4.73 12.93
N ASP A 354 -2.03 -3.58 13.10
CA ASP A 354 -2.68 -2.27 12.98
C ASP A 354 -3.05 -1.96 11.53
N MET A 355 -2.30 -2.50 10.56
CA MET A 355 -2.60 -2.39 9.12
C MET A 355 -3.41 -3.58 8.58
N ARG A 356 -3.76 -4.53 9.45
CA ARG A 356 -4.50 -5.76 9.15
C ARG A 356 -3.94 -6.50 7.94
N ILE A 357 -2.63 -6.73 7.93
CA ILE A 357 -1.95 -7.37 6.79
C ILE A 357 -2.13 -8.88 6.91
N MET A 358 -2.65 -9.50 5.86
CA MET A 358 -2.88 -10.95 5.74
C MET A 358 -1.96 -11.56 4.69
N ASP A 359 -1.99 -12.89 4.58
CA ASP A 359 -1.24 -13.63 3.56
C ASP A 359 -1.47 -13.03 2.17
N LYS A 360 -0.36 -12.81 1.44
CA LYS A 360 -0.28 -12.16 0.12
C LYS A 360 -0.62 -10.67 0.07
N ASP A 361 -0.92 -10.02 1.19
CA ASP A 361 -1.02 -8.56 1.17
C ASP A 361 0.34 -7.94 0.88
N ALA A 362 0.30 -6.93 0.02
CA ALA A 362 1.45 -6.11 -0.29
C ALA A 362 1.74 -5.12 0.86
N TYR A 363 3.02 -4.87 1.14
CA TYR A 363 3.48 -3.79 2.00
C TYR A 363 4.83 -3.25 1.51
N TRP A 364 5.11 -1.99 1.80
CA TRP A 364 6.38 -1.35 1.52
C TRP A 364 7.31 -1.41 2.73
N LEU A 365 8.61 -1.31 2.47
CA LEU A 365 9.62 -1.15 3.50
C LEU A 365 10.36 0.17 3.29
N ASP A 366 10.21 1.08 4.24
CA ASP A 366 11.09 2.23 4.37
C ASP A 366 12.19 1.89 5.37
N THR A 367 13.42 1.82 4.87
CA THR A 367 14.60 1.46 5.65
C THR A 367 15.10 2.60 6.53
N ARG A 368 14.62 3.85 6.32
CA ARG A 368 15.09 5.06 7.01
C ARG A 368 16.61 5.28 6.92
N MET A 369 17.21 4.78 5.85
CA MET A 369 18.62 4.99 5.51
C MET A 369 18.70 6.06 4.41
N ASN A 370 19.71 6.94 4.50
CA ASN A 370 19.91 7.99 3.51
C ASN A 370 20.46 7.44 2.19
N ASP A 371 20.03 8.02 1.07
CA ASP A 371 20.52 7.68 -0.28
C ASP A 371 21.88 8.34 -0.63
N GLY A 372 22.39 9.22 0.23
CA GLY A 372 23.56 10.08 0.00
C GLY A 372 24.95 9.42 0.11
N GLY A 373 25.14 8.21 -0.40
CA GLY A 373 26.46 7.56 -0.45
C GLY A 373 26.79 6.63 0.73
N THR A 374 25.76 5.97 1.26
CA THR A 374 25.84 5.02 2.38
C THR A 374 26.77 3.84 2.09
N CYS A 375 26.82 3.35 0.85
CA CYS A 375 27.74 2.26 0.47
C CYS A 375 28.77 2.71 -0.57
N ALA A 376 30.03 2.36 -0.31
CA ALA A 376 31.11 2.40 -1.28
C ALA A 376 31.26 1.01 -1.89
N TYR A 377 31.27 0.98 -3.22
CA TYR A 377 31.54 -0.21 -4.03
C TYR A 377 32.93 -0.06 -4.62
N GLY A 378 33.78 -1.09 -4.53
CA GLY A 378 35.04 -1.03 -5.25
C GLY A 378 34.82 -1.14 -6.76
N THR A 379 35.76 -0.59 -7.53
CA THR A 379 35.68 -0.56 -8.99
C THR A 379 36.02 -1.93 -9.57
N GLY A 380 35.00 -2.74 -9.88
CA GLY A 380 35.12 -4.06 -10.52
C GLY A 380 34.57 -5.21 -9.68
N GLY A 381 33.89 -6.17 -10.33
CA GLY A 381 33.26 -7.32 -9.68
C GLY A 381 34.30 -8.19 -8.99
N GLY A 382 34.42 -8.06 -7.67
CA GLY A 382 35.51 -8.62 -6.87
C GLY A 382 36.13 -7.66 -5.85
N GLN A 383 35.47 -6.56 -5.49
CA GLN A 383 35.92 -5.65 -4.44
C GLN A 383 34.89 -5.56 -3.33
N PRO A 384 35.33 -5.38 -2.08
CA PRO A 384 34.42 -5.42 -0.94
C PRO A 384 33.44 -4.25 -0.96
N VAL A 385 32.20 -4.54 -0.61
CA VAL A 385 31.17 -3.53 -0.35
C VAL A 385 31.37 -3.02 1.07
N ILE A 386 31.45 -1.70 1.23
CA ILE A 386 31.55 -1.07 2.55
C ILE A 386 30.38 -0.11 2.71
N CYS A 387 29.43 -0.45 3.57
CA CYS A 387 28.31 0.42 3.90
C CYS A 387 28.49 1.09 5.26
N LYS A 388 28.57 2.43 5.27
CA LYS A 388 28.51 3.27 6.46
C LYS A 388 27.08 3.24 7.01
N LEU A 389 26.92 2.81 8.25
CA LEU A 389 25.59 2.73 8.86
C LEU A 389 25.18 4.11 9.39
N THR A 390 24.52 4.90 8.54
CA THR A 390 24.07 6.25 8.87
C THR A 390 22.57 6.36 8.66
N ALA A 391 21.83 6.56 9.74
CA ALA A 391 20.39 6.78 9.69
C ALA A 391 20.06 8.15 9.09
N ALA A 392 18.87 8.24 8.48
CA ALA A 392 18.31 9.47 7.91
C ALA A 392 17.88 10.49 8.97
#